data_AF-A0A954KLY7-F1
#
_entry.id   AF-A0A954KLY7-F1
#
_cell.length_a   1.000
_cell.length_b   1.000
_cell.length_c   1.000
_cell.angle_alpha   90.00
_cell.angle_beta   90.00
_cell.angle_gamma   90.00
#
_symmetry.space_group_name_H-M   'P 1'
#
loop_
_entity.id
_entity.type
_entity.pdbx_description
1 polymer ?
#
loop_
_entity_poly.entity_id
_entity_poly.type
_entity_poly.pdbx_seq_one_letter_code
_entity_poly.pdbx_strand_id
1 'polypeptide(L)'
;MKRKTKRLSEGHLAFRLTPAGRVCFFLIGISGLGSVTVQLPVYQFFCVLTCVVLFAEALGQLFRPKLSAVLTMPSSIQMGQTVCGTLTIKNIGRWPVFDIMAMFHGLPRPIKHANKHEMIPSIRAGESAELPVTLSTSTRGIYDLPPLRIHSTFPFNLMRFGKCTALAQPLHVLPDFHMIPELNIPTGSRHQPGGMLLQKHDGNSPEFVGNREYSYGEPASRINFRAWARLGRPVVREYMDEFCMRVAIVLDTRVTPTSRWNPLKIPNAASNKNLEAAICFVASLAASMQTAESLLDMFAAGPELHVFRGATGAYHFDRLLEILAGIGSTTTNPLPELTPAVTEELQSISTVFCVFLHWDLERQTLVDGIHAAGCEFRVVLVNESESELPFPEDGVQFIRMAPDTIVNGEVLKL
;
A
#
# COMPACT_ATOMS: atom_id res chain seq x y z
N MET A 1 10.90 28.72 -0.87
CA MET A 1 10.24 28.73 -2.20
C MET A 1 11.18 28.77 -3.41
N LYS A 2 12.26 29.58 -3.45
CA LYS A 2 13.15 29.72 -4.63
C LYS A 2 13.98 28.47 -5.04
N ARG A 3 14.19 27.49 -4.15
CA ARG A 3 14.94 26.24 -4.46
C ARG A 3 14.12 25.18 -5.22
N LYS A 4 12.79 25.14 -5.05
CA LYS A 4 11.91 24.19 -5.77
C LYS A 4 11.70 24.59 -7.23
N THR A 5 11.60 25.90 -7.52
CA THR A 5 11.38 26.42 -8.88
C THR A 5 12.61 26.25 -9.79
N LYS A 6 13.83 26.33 -9.24
CA LYS A 6 15.08 26.14 -10.02
C LYS A 6 15.28 24.68 -10.48
N ARG A 7 14.95 23.69 -9.62
CA ARG A 7 14.96 22.26 -10.00
C ARG A 7 13.93 21.92 -11.08
N LEU A 8 12.77 22.58 -11.06
CA LEU A 8 11.73 22.37 -12.08
C LEU A 8 12.18 22.91 -13.46
N SER A 9 12.78 24.09 -13.54
CA SER A 9 13.27 24.65 -14.81
C SER A 9 14.45 23.87 -15.42
N GLU A 10 15.37 23.36 -14.59
CA GLU A 10 16.49 22.52 -15.05
C GLU A 10 15.98 21.16 -15.58
N GLY A 11 14.94 20.59 -14.94
CA GLY A 11 14.29 19.38 -15.41
C GLY A 11 13.58 19.52 -16.77
N HIS A 12 13.04 20.71 -17.09
CA HIS A 12 12.38 20.94 -18.38
C HIS A 12 13.36 20.97 -19.56
N LEU A 13 14.52 21.61 -19.41
CA LEU A 13 15.53 21.65 -20.48
C LEU A 13 16.19 20.28 -20.68
N ALA A 14 16.52 19.59 -19.58
CA ALA A 14 17.08 18.23 -19.63
C ALA A 14 16.10 17.21 -20.24
N PHE A 15 14.79 17.40 -20.04
CA PHE A 15 13.76 16.55 -20.63
C PHE A 15 13.56 16.80 -22.12
N ARG A 16 13.77 18.03 -22.61
CA ARG A 16 13.53 18.37 -24.02
C ARG A 16 14.44 17.62 -24.98
N LEU A 17 15.69 17.33 -24.60
CA LEU A 17 16.65 16.63 -25.46
C LEU A 17 16.61 15.12 -25.22
N THR A 18 16.48 14.35 -26.30
CA THR A 18 16.64 12.89 -26.27
C THR A 18 18.12 12.52 -26.10
N PRO A 19 18.46 11.25 -25.77
CA PRO A 19 19.86 10.81 -25.77
C PRO A 19 20.56 11.08 -27.10
N ALA A 20 19.91 10.79 -28.23
CA ALA A 20 20.43 11.09 -29.56
C ALA A 20 20.64 12.59 -29.79
N GLY A 21 19.66 13.42 -29.40
CA GLY A 21 19.79 14.88 -29.46
C GLY A 21 20.98 15.40 -28.66
N ARG A 22 21.21 14.89 -27.45
CA ARG A 22 22.36 15.29 -26.63
C ARG A 22 23.69 14.96 -27.32
N VAL A 23 23.79 13.79 -27.93
CA VAL A 23 24.97 13.40 -28.73
C VAL A 23 25.15 14.34 -29.92
N CYS A 24 24.08 14.66 -30.66
CA CYS A 24 24.15 15.62 -31.78
C CYS A 24 24.60 17.01 -31.32
N PHE A 25 24.05 17.54 -30.21
CA PHE A 25 24.49 18.83 -29.66
C PHE A 25 25.95 18.81 -29.19
N PHE A 26 26.41 17.71 -28.61
CA PHE A 26 27.81 17.54 -28.24
C PHE A 26 28.74 17.52 -29.47
N LEU A 27 28.36 16.80 -30.53
CA LEU A 27 29.09 16.78 -31.79
C LEU A 27 29.11 18.15 -32.49
N ILE A 28 28.01 18.91 -32.43
CA ILE A 28 27.97 20.31 -32.89
C ILE A 28 28.98 21.15 -32.09
N GLY A 29 29.06 20.97 -30.77
CA GLY A 29 30.05 21.68 -29.94
C GLY A 29 31.50 21.36 -30.33
N ILE A 30 31.83 20.07 -30.53
CA ILE A 30 33.18 19.64 -30.93
C ILE A 30 33.53 20.14 -32.33
N SER A 31 32.62 19.97 -33.30
CA SER A 31 32.84 20.42 -34.68
C SER A 31 32.93 21.95 -34.77
N GLY A 32 32.22 22.69 -33.90
CA GLY A 32 32.33 24.13 -33.78
C GLY A 32 33.72 24.60 -33.36
N LEU A 33 34.37 23.90 -32.41
CA LEU A 33 35.76 24.19 -31.99
C LEU A 33 36.77 23.99 -33.13
N GLY A 34 36.52 23.01 -34.02
CA GLY A 34 37.35 22.75 -35.20
C GLY A 34 37.02 23.62 -36.43
N SER A 35 35.96 24.43 -36.38
CA SER A 35 35.47 25.26 -37.50
C SER A 35 36.16 26.62 -37.61
N VAL A 36 37.26 26.84 -36.87
CA VAL A 36 38.01 28.11 -36.88
C VAL A 36 38.68 28.37 -38.24
N THR A 37 38.92 27.32 -39.04
CA THR A 37 39.52 27.42 -40.38
C THR A 37 38.61 26.80 -41.44
N VAL A 38 38.41 27.52 -42.56
CA VAL A 38 37.60 27.07 -43.70
C VAL A 38 38.32 26.00 -44.54
N GLN A 39 39.63 25.82 -44.31
CA GLN A 39 40.47 24.86 -45.04
C GLN A 39 40.19 23.41 -44.65
N LEU A 40 39.71 23.16 -43.42
CA LEU A 40 39.36 21.82 -42.97
C LEU A 40 37.87 21.55 -43.28
N PRO A 41 37.51 20.36 -43.80
CA PRO A 41 36.12 20.01 -44.07
C PRO A 41 35.24 19.90 -42.80
N VAL A 42 35.82 20.10 -41.61
CA VAL A 42 35.14 20.07 -40.30
C VAL A 42 33.98 21.07 -40.23
N TYR A 43 34.10 22.25 -40.86
CA TYR A 43 33.01 23.23 -40.87
C TYR A 43 31.75 22.71 -41.58
N GLN A 44 31.90 21.84 -42.59
CA GLN A 44 30.77 21.26 -43.32
C GLN A 44 29.93 20.38 -42.39
N PHE A 45 30.59 19.59 -41.53
CA PHE A 45 29.90 18.77 -40.52
C PHE A 45 29.16 19.64 -39.50
N PHE A 46 29.77 20.73 -39.04
CA PHE A 46 29.12 21.68 -38.15
C PHE A 46 27.84 22.27 -38.77
N CYS A 47 27.92 22.74 -40.02
CA CYS A 47 26.79 23.31 -40.74
C CYS A 47 25.67 22.28 -40.94
N VAL A 48 25.99 21.06 -41.43
CA VAL A 48 25.01 20.01 -41.68
C VAL A 48 24.30 19.60 -40.38
N LEU A 49 25.06 19.33 -39.30
CA LEU A 49 24.47 18.97 -38.01
C LEU A 49 23.57 20.08 -37.45
N THR A 50 24.00 21.33 -37.58
CA THR A 50 23.20 22.48 -37.15
C THR A 50 21.92 22.61 -37.97
N CYS A 51 21.99 22.47 -39.30
CA CYS A 51 20.83 22.48 -40.18
C CYS A 51 19.85 21.37 -39.83
N VAL A 52 20.33 20.15 -39.55
CA VAL A 52 19.48 19.02 -39.14
C VAL A 52 18.75 19.33 -37.83
N VAL A 53 19.43 19.87 -36.82
CA VAL A 53 18.80 20.24 -35.54
C VAL A 53 17.77 21.37 -35.71
N LEU A 54 18.09 22.41 -36.48
CA LEU A 54 17.16 23.51 -36.75
C LEU A 54 15.93 23.03 -37.53
N PHE A 55 16.13 22.15 -38.52
CA PHE A 55 15.05 21.55 -39.29
C PHE A 55 14.17 20.63 -38.42
N ALA A 56 14.78 19.84 -37.54
CA ALA A 56 14.08 19.02 -36.56
C ALA A 56 13.20 19.87 -35.62
N GLU A 57 13.73 20.98 -35.12
CA GLU A 57 13.00 21.92 -34.26
C GLU A 57 11.86 22.61 -35.02
N ALA A 58 12.10 23.09 -36.24
CA ALA A 58 11.07 23.72 -37.07
C ALA A 58 9.91 22.76 -37.38
N LEU A 59 10.21 21.54 -37.81
CA LEU A 59 9.20 20.51 -38.06
C LEU A 59 8.50 20.07 -36.77
N GLY A 60 9.23 19.89 -35.68
CA GLY A 60 8.63 19.50 -34.40
C GLY A 60 7.70 20.58 -33.80
N GLN A 61 7.97 21.86 -34.05
CA GLN A 61 7.06 22.95 -33.70
C GLN A 61 5.84 23.01 -34.63
N LEU A 62 6.01 22.73 -35.93
CA LEU A 62 4.92 22.67 -36.90
C LEU A 62 3.95 21.52 -36.61
N PHE A 63 4.49 20.32 -36.37
CA PHE A 63 3.73 19.10 -36.02
C PHE A 63 3.54 18.93 -34.51
N ARG A 64 3.58 20.04 -33.75
CA ARG A 64 3.55 19.98 -32.30
C ARG A 64 2.27 19.28 -31.79
N PRO A 65 2.41 18.22 -30.99
CA PRO A 65 1.26 17.41 -30.58
C PRO A 65 0.32 18.20 -29.65
N LYS A 66 -0.96 18.27 -30.04
CA LYS A 66 -2.07 18.70 -29.20
C LYS A 66 -2.89 17.47 -28.85
N LEU A 67 -2.64 16.93 -27.67
CA LEU A 67 -3.22 15.67 -27.21
C LEU A 67 -4.05 15.91 -25.94
N SER A 68 -5.11 15.15 -25.79
CA SER A 68 -5.79 14.91 -24.52
C SER A 68 -5.50 13.47 -24.10
N ALA A 69 -5.26 13.23 -22.82
CA ALA A 69 -4.93 11.89 -22.36
C ALA A 69 -5.51 11.62 -20.98
N VAL A 70 -5.95 10.38 -20.79
CA VAL A 70 -6.49 9.87 -19.53
C VAL A 70 -5.74 8.59 -19.22
N LEU A 71 -5.18 8.51 -18.01
CA LEU A 71 -4.50 7.34 -17.51
C LEU A 71 -5.44 6.60 -16.56
N THR A 72 -5.76 5.36 -16.90
CA THR A 72 -6.53 4.47 -16.03
C THR A 72 -5.59 3.39 -15.50
N MET A 73 -5.39 3.40 -14.19
CA MET A 73 -4.53 2.45 -13.47
C MET A 73 -5.31 1.92 -12.27
N PRO A 74 -5.07 0.68 -11.81
CA PRO A 74 -5.60 0.22 -10.55
C PRO A 74 -5.02 1.06 -9.40
N SER A 75 -5.84 1.33 -8.38
CA SER A 75 -5.46 2.12 -7.19
C SER A 75 -4.56 1.35 -6.23
N SER A 76 -4.66 0.02 -6.22
CA SER A 76 -3.90 -0.88 -5.35
C SER A 76 -3.35 -2.10 -6.09
N ILE A 77 -2.19 -2.57 -5.67
CA ILE A 77 -1.53 -3.79 -6.16
C ILE A 77 -0.73 -4.46 -5.04
N GLN A 78 -0.59 -5.78 -5.10
CA GLN A 78 0.30 -6.51 -4.20
C GLN A 78 1.77 -6.33 -4.58
N MET A 79 2.65 -6.32 -3.59
CA MET A 79 4.09 -6.30 -3.78
C MET A 79 4.55 -7.45 -4.69
N GLY A 80 5.53 -7.19 -5.56
CA GLY A 80 6.05 -8.17 -6.51
C GLY A 80 5.26 -8.30 -7.81
N GLN A 81 4.00 -7.85 -7.86
CA GLN A 81 3.19 -7.83 -9.08
C GLN A 81 3.52 -6.63 -9.97
N THR A 82 3.38 -6.80 -11.29
CA THR A 82 3.48 -5.69 -12.23
C THR A 82 2.13 -5.01 -12.40
N VAL A 83 2.08 -3.70 -12.19
CA VAL A 83 0.89 -2.89 -12.45
C VAL A 83 0.79 -2.65 -13.94
N CYS A 84 -0.30 -3.10 -14.55
CA CYS A 84 -0.65 -2.73 -15.92
C CYS A 84 -1.82 -1.74 -15.86
N GLY A 85 -1.66 -0.59 -16.49
CA GLY A 85 -2.83 0.22 -16.82
C GLY A 85 -2.71 0.80 -18.21
N THR A 86 -3.77 1.51 -18.58
CA THR A 86 -4.02 1.88 -19.98
C THR A 86 -4.07 3.39 -20.07
N LEU A 87 -3.22 3.93 -20.93
CA LEU A 87 -3.23 5.32 -21.29
C LEU A 87 -4.02 5.52 -22.57
N THR A 88 -5.20 6.12 -22.47
CA THR A 88 -5.99 6.51 -23.64
C THR A 88 -5.58 7.91 -24.07
N ILE A 89 -5.09 8.03 -25.30
CA ILE A 89 -4.62 9.28 -25.91
C ILE A 89 -5.54 9.64 -27.06
N LYS A 90 -6.04 10.88 -27.08
CA LYS A 90 -6.82 11.43 -28.18
C LYS A 90 -6.11 12.61 -28.84
N ASN A 91 -5.99 12.57 -30.16
CA ASN A 91 -5.46 13.69 -30.93
C ASN A 91 -6.56 14.75 -31.15
N ILE A 92 -6.44 15.87 -30.45
CA ILE A 92 -7.35 17.03 -30.57
C ILE A 92 -6.82 18.08 -31.57
N GLY A 93 -5.65 17.83 -32.15
CA GLY A 93 -5.05 18.66 -33.18
C GLY A 93 -5.66 18.43 -34.56
N ARG A 94 -5.32 19.32 -35.49
CA ARG A 94 -5.71 19.23 -36.91
C ARG A 94 -4.77 18.36 -37.74
N TRP A 95 -3.57 18.06 -37.21
CA TRP A 95 -2.51 17.32 -37.89
C TRP A 95 -2.35 15.93 -37.27
N PRO A 96 -1.93 14.93 -38.05
CA PRO A 96 -1.51 13.65 -37.49
C PRO A 96 -0.28 13.85 -36.60
N VAL A 97 -0.21 13.08 -35.52
CA VAL A 97 0.93 13.05 -34.61
C VAL A 97 1.63 11.71 -34.75
N PHE A 98 2.96 11.73 -34.77
CA PHE A 98 3.80 10.54 -34.94
C PHE A 98 4.69 10.30 -33.72
N ASP A 99 5.20 9.07 -33.59
CA ASP A 99 6.18 8.65 -32.58
C ASP A 99 5.85 9.11 -31.16
N ILE A 100 4.67 8.72 -30.69
CA ILE A 100 4.15 9.13 -29.38
C ILE A 100 4.66 8.18 -28.32
N MET A 101 5.28 8.75 -27.30
CA MET A 101 5.80 8.03 -26.14
C MET A 101 5.27 8.67 -24.84
N ALA A 102 5.15 7.84 -23.80
CA ALA A 102 4.77 8.27 -22.47
C ALA A 102 5.87 7.92 -21.47
N MET A 103 6.16 8.82 -20.53
CA MET A 103 7.18 8.58 -19.51
C MET A 103 6.88 9.35 -18.22
N PHE A 104 7.01 8.66 -17.09
CA PHE A 104 7.04 9.30 -15.78
C PHE A 104 8.40 9.94 -15.52
N HIS A 105 8.40 11.18 -15.04
CA HIS A 105 9.63 11.87 -14.66
C HIS A 105 9.71 11.98 -13.14
N GLY A 106 10.77 11.40 -12.55
CA GLY A 106 10.97 11.43 -11.11
C GLY A 106 10.12 10.42 -10.35
N LEU A 107 9.99 9.20 -10.88
CA LEU A 107 9.39 8.09 -10.12
C LEU A 107 10.13 7.89 -8.79
N PRO A 108 9.42 7.56 -7.70
CA PRO A 108 10.03 7.07 -6.48
C PRO A 108 10.98 5.90 -6.77
N ARG A 109 12.12 5.84 -6.08
CA ARG A 109 13.17 4.82 -6.32
C ARG A 109 12.67 3.36 -6.37
N PRO A 110 11.68 2.94 -5.55
CA PRO A 110 11.17 1.56 -5.59
C PRO A 110 10.33 1.23 -6.82
N ILE A 111 9.84 2.25 -7.53
CA ILE A 111 8.98 2.07 -8.70
C ILE A 111 9.82 2.22 -9.96
N LYS A 112 9.77 1.20 -10.80
CA LYS A 112 10.43 1.19 -12.11
C LYS A 112 9.38 1.07 -13.21
N HIS A 113 9.66 1.71 -14.33
CA HIS A 113 8.86 1.58 -15.54
C HIS A 113 9.34 0.35 -16.31
N ALA A 114 8.50 -0.67 -16.45
CA ALA A 114 8.87 -1.91 -17.13
C ALA A 114 8.97 -1.69 -18.65
N ASN A 115 7.95 -1.08 -19.27
CA ASN A 115 7.87 -0.93 -20.73
C ASN A 115 8.29 0.48 -21.18
N LYS A 116 9.57 0.83 -21.02
CA LYS A 116 10.09 2.18 -21.31
C LYS A 116 10.07 2.56 -22.81
N HIS A 117 9.89 1.60 -23.72
CA HIS A 117 10.08 1.79 -25.16
C HIS A 117 8.82 1.59 -26.00
N GLU A 118 7.66 1.38 -25.38
CA GLU A 118 6.42 1.32 -26.15
C GLU A 118 6.12 2.69 -26.76
N MET A 119 5.70 2.66 -28.02
CA MET A 119 5.49 3.85 -28.84
C MET A 119 4.30 3.61 -29.74
N ILE A 120 3.44 4.64 -29.87
CA ILE A 120 2.40 4.65 -30.89
C ILE A 120 2.97 5.33 -32.13
N PRO A 121 3.00 4.65 -33.29
CA PRO A 121 3.63 5.18 -34.50
C PRO A 121 2.90 6.40 -35.05
N SER A 122 1.56 6.41 -35.02
CA SER A 122 0.77 7.55 -35.47
C SER A 122 -0.64 7.57 -34.90
N ILE A 123 -1.18 8.77 -34.68
CA ILE A 123 -2.61 9.00 -34.38
C ILE A 123 -3.14 10.08 -35.32
N ARG A 124 -4.18 9.77 -36.10
CA ARG A 124 -4.79 10.76 -37.01
C ARG A 124 -5.53 11.84 -36.22
N ALA A 125 -5.83 12.96 -36.87
CA ALA A 125 -6.62 14.02 -36.26
C ALA A 125 -8.00 13.48 -35.82
N GLY A 126 -8.37 13.70 -34.56
CA GLY A 126 -9.63 13.21 -33.98
C GLY A 126 -9.63 11.75 -33.51
N GLU A 127 -8.61 10.96 -33.86
CA GLU A 127 -8.48 9.54 -33.50
C GLU A 127 -7.96 9.39 -32.05
N SER A 128 -8.31 8.25 -31.45
CA SER A 128 -7.81 7.83 -30.14
C SER A 128 -6.97 6.57 -30.27
N ALA A 129 -5.94 6.43 -29.46
CA ALA A 129 -5.15 5.22 -29.35
C ALA A 129 -4.87 4.90 -27.87
N GLU A 130 -4.59 3.64 -27.59
CA GLU A 130 -4.26 3.15 -26.26
C GLU A 130 -2.79 2.75 -26.20
N LEU A 131 -2.14 3.09 -25.10
CA LEU A 131 -0.77 2.72 -24.79
C LEU A 131 -0.73 2.01 -23.43
N PRO A 132 -0.27 0.75 -23.35
CA PRO A 132 -0.02 0.09 -22.09
C PRO A 132 1.03 0.85 -21.27
N VAL A 133 0.81 0.96 -19.96
CA VAL A 133 1.76 1.53 -19.01
C VAL A 133 1.98 0.51 -17.91
N THR A 134 3.17 -0.08 -17.90
CA THR A 134 3.54 -1.10 -16.92
C THR A 134 4.56 -0.58 -15.91
N LEU A 135 4.21 -0.68 -14.62
CA LEU A 135 5.07 -0.34 -13.50
C LEU A 135 5.40 -1.59 -12.68
N SER A 136 6.63 -1.70 -12.21
CA SER A 136 7.06 -2.74 -11.28
C SER A 136 7.51 -2.10 -9.98
N THR A 137 7.10 -2.67 -8.84
CA THR A 137 7.39 -2.13 -7.51
C THR A 137 8.21 -3.12 -6.70
N SER A 138 9.33 -2.67 -6.12
CA SER A 138 10.20 -3.53 -5.32
C SER A 138 9.88 -3.56 -3.84
N THR A 139 9.08 -2.61 -3.35
CA THR A 139 8.77 -2.47 -1.92
C THR A 139 7.35 -1.96 -1.71
N ARG A 140 6.66 -2.43 -0.66
CA ARG A 140 5.34 -1.92 -0.27
C ARG A 140 5.39 -0.43 0.09
N GLY A 141 4.24 0.24 0.07
CA GLY A 141 4.16 1.67 0.34
C GLY A 141 3.03 2.36 -0.41
N ILE A 142 2.68 3.55 0.06
CA ILE A 142 1.79 4.47 -0.66
C ILE A 142 2.68 5.44 -1.45
N TYR A 143 2.52 5.43 -2.78
CA TYR A 143 3.36 6.22 -3.67
C TYR A 143 2.55 7.22 -4.49
N ASP A 144 2.85 8.51 -4.30
CA ASP A 144 2.36 9.55 -5.18
C ASP A 144 3.08 9.47 -6.53
N LEU A 145 2.36 9.06 -7.56
CA LEU A 145 2.89 9.00 -8.90
C LEU A 145 2.93 10.41 -9.52
N PRO A 146 4.07 10.84 -10.08
CA PRO A 146 4.12 12.09 -10.83
C PRO A 146 3.22 12.01 -12.06
N PRO A 147 2.79 13.14 -12.64
CA PRO A 147 2.01 13.12 -13.87
C PRO A 147 2.79 12.44 -15.01
N LEU A 148 2.12 11.56 -15.74
CA LEU A 148 2.68 10.87 -16.90
C LEU A 148 2.81 11.88 -18.05
N ARG A 149 4.04 12.09 -18.54
CA ARG A 149 4.30 13.06 -19.61
C ARG A 149 4.28 12.39 -20.96
N ILE A 150 3.45 12.91 -21.85
CA ILE A 150 3.27 12.41 -23.21
C ILE A 150 3.95 13.36 -24.17
N HIS A 151 4.79 12.80 -25.02
CA HIS A 151 5.60 13.56 -25.95
C HIS A 151 5.75 12.81 -27.27
N SER A 152 5.98 13.58 -28.33
CA SER A 152 6.39 13.08 -29.63
C SER A 152 7.89 13.28 -29.79
N THR A 153 8.56 12.29 -30.38
CA THR A 153 9.98 12.36 -30.77
C THR A 153 10.16 12.56 -32.27
N PHE A 154 9.07 12.62 -33.04
CA PHE A 154 9.08 12.90 -34.48
C PHE A 154 9.65 14.30 -34.77
N PRO A 155 10.44 14.49 -35.85
CA PRO A 155 10.76 13.53 -36.92
C PRO A 155 12.07 12.74 -36.77
N PHE A 156 13.06 13.24 -36.05
CA PHE A 156 14.41 12.64 -36.02
C PHE A 156 14.82 12.06 -34.66
N ASN A 157 13.89 11.97 -33.69
CA ASN A 157 14.17 11.54 -32.33
C ASN A 157 15.32 12.32 -31.65
N LEU A 158 15.49 13.60 -31.99
CA LEU A 158 16.49 14.50 -31.39
C LEU A 158 15.90 15.29 -30.20
N MET A 159 14.63 15.61 -30.27
CA MET A 159 13.95 16.50 -29.34
C MET A 159 12.57 15.94 -29.01
N ARG A 160 12.09 16.23 -27.80
CA ARG A 160 10.76 15.88 -27.33
C ARG A 160 9.83 17.07 -27.48
N PHE A 161 8.71 16.88 -28.17
CA PHE A 161 7.68 17.89 -28.39
C PHE A 161 6.40 17.49 -27.68
N GLY A 162 5.70 18.48 -27.10
CA GLY A 162 4.43 18.25 -26.40
C GLY A 162 4.42 18.77 -24.97
N LYS A 163 3.22 19.01 -24.45
CA LYS A 163 2.96 19.42 -23.07
C LYS A 163 1.82 18.63 -22.43
N CYS A 164 1.36 17.56 -23.08
CA CYS A 164 0.26 16.76 -22.58
C CYS A 164 0.72 15.93 -21.39
N THR A 165 -0.10 15.90 -20.35
CA THR A 165 0.15 15.12 -19.15
C THR A 165 -1.12 14.43 -18.72
N ALA A 166 -1.03 13.17 -18.31
CA ALA A 166 -2.11 12.47 -17.63
C ALA A 166 -1.79 12.43 -16.12
N LEU A 167 -2.75 12.81 -15.29
CA LEU A 167 -2.62 12.69 -13.85
C LEU A 167 -2.73 11.22 -13.45
N ALA A 168 -1.88 10.79 -12.54
CA ALA A 168 -1.93 9.47 -11.94
C ALA A 168 -2.50 9.59 -10.53
N GLN A 169 -3.31 8.62 -10.13
CA GLN A 169 -3.76 8.47 -8.74
C GLN A 169 -2.61 7.92 -7.88
N PRO A 170 -2.65 8.12 -6.55
CA PRO A 170 -1.69 7.46 -5.66
C PRO A 170 -1.78 5.95 -5.83
N LEU A 171 -0.62 5.29 -5.89
CA LEU A 171 -0.52 3.85 -6.04
C LEU A 171 -0.25 3.22 -4.68
N HIS A 172 -1.18 2.38 -4.23
CA HIS A 172 -1.06 1.64 -2.97
C HIS A 172 -0.42 0.28 -3.26
N VAL A 173 0.84 0.11 -2.86
CA VAL A 173 1.51 -1.19 -2.94
C VAL A 173 1.30 -1.92 -1.63
N LEU A 174 0.35 -2.85 -1.65
CA LEU A 174 -0.07 -3.68 -0.54
C LEU A 174 1.01 -4.72 -0.20
N PRO A 175 1.11 -5.15 1.08
CA PRO A 175 2.00 -6.24 1.43
C PRO A 175 1.61 -7.51 0.69
N ASP A 176 2.61 -8.31 0.33
CA ASP A 176 2.39 -9.69 -0.10
C ASP A 176 2.07 -10.56 1.11
N PHE A 177 1.19 -11.54 0.98
CA PHE A 177 0.78 -12.38 2.11
C PHE A 177 0.34 -13.76 1.66
N HIS A 178 0.50 -14.72 2.56
CA HIS A 178 0.07 -16.10 2.38
C HIS A 178 -0.95 -16.49 3.45
N MET A 179 -2.06 -17.10 3.06
CA MET A 179 -3.05 -17.58 4.03
C MET A 179 -2.45 -18.67 4.92
N ILE A 180 -2.76 -18.65 6.22
CA ILE A 180 -2.38 -19.66 7.21
C ILE A 180 -3.54 -20.66 7.31
N PRO A 181 -3.41 -21.88 6.76
CA PRO A 181 -4.54 -22.81 6.68
C PRO A 181 -5.04 -23.29 8.04
N GLU A 182 -4.14 -23.59 8.98
CA GLU A 182 -4.49 -24.05 10.33
C GLU A 182 -4.25 -22.96 11.38
N LEU A 183 -5.12 -21.94 11.40
CA LEU A 183 -5.08 -20.90 12.42
C LEU A 183 -5.95 -21.25 13.63
N ASN A 184 -5.33 -21.61 14.75
CA ASN A 184 -6.02 -21.84 16.02
C ASN A 184 -6.00 -20.55 16.84
N ILE A 185 -7.12 -19.83 16.86
CA ILE A 185 -7.27 -18.64 17.70
C ILE A 185 -7.46 -19.12 19.15
N PRO A 186 -6.64 -18.65 20.11
CA PRO A 186 -6.85 -18.95 21.53
C PRO A 186 -8.27 -18.50 21.95
N THR A 187 -9.15 -19.46 22.22
CA THR A 187 -10.51 -19.20 22.68
C THR A 187 -10.58 -19.39 24.18
N GLY A 188 -10.62 -18.28 24.92
CA GLY A 188 -10.87 -18.29 26.36
C GLY A 188 -12.36 -18.46 26.67
N SER A 189 -12.72 -18.53 27.95
CA SER A 189 -14.12 -18.56 28.41
C SER A 189 -14.89 -17.27 28.07
N ARG A 190 -14.18 -16.20 27.70
CA ARG A 190 -14.71 -14.88 27.37
C ARG A 190 -15.34 -14.84 25.98
N HIS A 191 -16.51 -15.46 25.83
CA HIS A 191 -17.42 -15.19 24.72
C HIS A 191 -18.28 -14.00 25.12
N GLN A 192 -18.22 -12.90 24.36
CA GLN A 192 -19.01 -11.71 24.71
C GLN A 192 -20.45 -11.88 24.24
N PRO A 193 -21.45 -11.95 25.15
CA PRO A 193 -22.84 -11.86 24.75
C PRO A 193 -23.08 -10.44 24.21
N GLY A 194 -23.56 -10.34 22.97
CA GLY A 194 -23.94 -9.05 22.38
C GLY A 194 -22.85 -8.35 21.57
N GLY A 195 -22.02 -9.08 20.81
CA GLY A 195 -21.04 -8.56 19.84
C GLY A 195 -21.61 -7.67 18.71
N MET A 196 -22.88 -7.25 18.83
CA MET A 196 -23.60 -6.39 17.91
C MET A 196 -24.32 -5.19 18.57
N LEU A 197 -24.14 -4.94 19.87
CA LEU A 197 -25.00 -3.96 20.57
C LEU A 197 -24.67 -2.48 20.38
N LEU A 198 -23.57 -2.09 19.72
CA LEU A 198 -23.17 -0.67 19.69
C LEU A 198 -23.08 0.02 18.32
N GLN A 199 -23.22 -0.66 17.18
CA GLN A 199 -23.17 0.04 15.88
C GLN A 199 -24.10 -0.49 14.77
N LYS A 200 -25.16 -1.24 15.09
CA LYS A 200 -26.24 -1.55 14.12
C LYS A 200 -27.56 -1.00 14.62
N HIS A 201 -27.68 0.33 14.66
CA HIS A 201 -28.98 0.93 14.42
C HIS A 201 -29.34 0.63 12.96
N ASP A 202 -30.46 -0.07 12.77
CA ASP A 202 -31.06 -0.47 11.49
C ASP A 202 -30.66 -1.88 10.98
N GLY A 203 -31.26 -2.93 11.57
CA GLY A 203 -31.70 -4.07 10.74
C GLY A 203 -31.58 -5.49 11.28
N ASN A 204 -30.59 -5.83 12.12
CA ASN A 204 -30.45 -7.21 12.63
C ASN A 204 -30.79 -7.27 14.12
N SER A 205 -32.02 -7.69 14.40
CA SER A 205 -32.40 -8.18 15.72
C SER A 205 -31.72 -9.54 15.96
N PRO A 206 -31.42 -9.92 17.22
CA PRO A 206 -30.86 -11.23 17.51
C PRO A 206 -31.75 -12.34 16.90
N GLU A 207 -31.15 -13.44 16.46
CA GLU A 207 -31.87 -14.49 15.74
C GLU A 207 -32.94 -15.11 16.65
N PHE A 208 -34.18 -15.13 16.18
CA PHE A 208 -35.30 -15.72 16.91
C PHE A 208 -35.15 -17.25 16.89
N VAL A 209 -34.91 -17.83 18.06
CA VAL A 209 -34.77 -19.29 18.22
C VAL A 209 -36.15 -19.93 18.38
N GLY A 210 -37.02 -19.29 19.16
CA GLY A 210 -38.28 -19.91 19.51
C GLY A 210 -39.07 -19.16 20.57
N ASN A 211 -40.11 -19.81 21.06
CA ASN A 211 -40.95 -19.28 22.12
C ASN A 211 -40.82 -20.16 23.37
N ARG A 212 -40.68 -19.52 24.53
CA ARG A 212 -40.56 -20.14 25.85
C ARG A 212 -41.71 -19.70 26.75
N GLU A 213 -42.09 -20.53 27.72
CA GLU A 213 -43.00 -20.10 28.78
C GLU A 213 -42.34 -19.05 29.67
N TYR A 214 -43.07 -17.98 29.98
CA TYR A 214 -42.59 -16.86 30.78
C TYR A 214 -42.12 -17.33 32.17
N SER A 215 -40.94 -16.86 32.57
CA SER A 215 -40.48 -17.01 33.96
C SER A 215 -40.64 -15.70 34.71
N TYR A 216 -40.96 -15.78 36.00
CA TYR A 216 -41.16 -14.61 36.84
C TYR A 216 -39.92 -13.71 36.87
N GLY A 217 -40.10 -12.41 36.61
CA GLY A 217 -39.03 -11.42 36.59
C GLY A 217 -38.51 -11.03 35.20
N GLU A 218 -39.01 -11.65 34.13
CA GLU A 218 -38.60 -11.28 32.78
C GLU A 218 -39.22 -9.97 32.28
N PRO A 219 -38.49 -9.20 31.45
CA PRO A 219 -38.95 -7.91 30.96
C PRO A 219 -40.15 -8.05 30.01
N ALA A 220 -41.13 -7.18 30.16
CA ALA A 220 -42.35 -7.18 29.34
C ALA A 220 -42.09 -6.99 27.84
N SER A 221 -40.95 -6.41 27.46
CA SER A 221 -40.54 -6.21 26.07
C SER A 221 -40.30 -7.52 25.30
N ARG A 222 -39.97 -8.61 26.01
CA ARG A 222 -39.75 -9.93 25.39
C ARG A 222 -41.03 -10.76 25.25
N ILE A 223 -42.17 -10.30 25.78
CA ILE A 223 -43.44 -11.03 25.74
C ILE A 223 -43.98 -11.10 24.31
N ASN A 224 -44.30 -12.32 23.85
CA ASN A 224 -44.97 -12.54 22.59
C ASN A 224 -46.50 -12.52 22.79
N PHE A 225 -47.10 -11.33 22.78
CA PHE A 225 -48.54 -11.15 22.99
C PHE A 225 -49.42 -12.00 22.05
N ARG A 226 -48.98 -12.24 20.81
CA ARG A 226 -49.72 -13.08 19.85
C ARG A 226 -49.71 -14.56 20.23
N ALA A 227 -48.58 -15.06 20.72
CA ALA A 227 -48.48 -16.43 21.20
C ALA A 227 -49.25 -16.61 22.51
N TRP A 228 -49.16 -15.63 23.42
CA TRP A 228 -49.92 -15.60 24.67
C TRP A 228 -51.43 -15.66 24.40
N ALA A 229 -51.95 -14.82 23.51
CA ALA A 229 -53.38 -14.80 23.18
C ALA A 229 -53.91 -16.14 22.63
N ARG A 230 -53.06 -16.93 21.95
CA ARG A 230 -53.43 -18.23 21.38
C ARG A 230 -53.36 -19.38 22.39
N LEU A 231 -52.36 -19.35 23.28
CA LEU A 231 -52.08 -20.45 24.19
C LEU A 231 -52.71 -20.26 25.58
N GLY A 232 -53.20 -19.06 25.90
CA GLY A 232 -53.82 -18.74 27.20
C GLY A 232 -52.82 -18.63 28.37
N ARG A 233 -51.51 -18.73 28.09
CA ARG A 233 -50.42 -18.63 29.09
C ARG A 233 -49.33 -17.66 28.61
N PRO A 234 -48.61 -16.95 29.50
CA PRO A 234 -47.64 -15.95 29.09
C PRO A 234 -46.43 -16.61 28.41
N VAL A 235 -46.08 -16.12 27.22
CA VAL A 235 -45.03 -16.67 26.36
C VAL A 235 -44.05 -15.57 26.00
N VAL A 236 -42.76 -15.90 26.00
CA VAL A 236 -41.65 -15.00 25.75
C VAL A 236 -40.88 -15.46 24.51
N ARG A 237 -40.40 -14.49 23.71
CA ARG A 237 -39.51 -14.78 22.58
C ARG A 237 -38.11 -15.07 23.10
N GLU A 238 -37.58 -16.21 22.71
CA GLU A 238 -36.20 -16.60 22.96
C GLU A 238 -35.35 -16.24 21.75
N TYR A 239 -34.26 -15.55 22.03
CA TYR A 239 -33.32 -15.05 21.05
C TYR A 239 -31.96 -15.70 21.32
N MET A 240 -31.26 -16.12 20.27
CA MET A 240 -29.87 -16.55 20.39
C MET A 240 -29.01 -15.30 20.42
N ASP A 241 -28.15 -15.20 21.43
CA ASP A 241 -27.10 -14.20 21.40
C ASP A 241 -26.03 -14.67 20.41
N GLU A 242 -25.78 -13.87 19.37
CA GLU A 242 -24.63 -14.08 18.49
C GLU A 242 -23.36 -13.73 19.26
N PHE A 243 -22.54 -14.74 19.55
CA PHE A 243 -21.21 -14.56 20.12
C PHE A 243 -20.23 -14.35 18.98
N CYS A 244 -19.72 -13.13 18.82
CA CYS A 244 -18.61 -12.87 17.92
C CYS A 244 -17.31 -12.77 18.73
N MET A 245 -16.28 -13.49 18.31
CA MET A 245 -14.95 -13.33 18.87
C MET A 245 -14.33 -12.05 18.34
N ARG A 246 -13.95 -11.13 19.24
CA ARG A 246 -13.22 -9.91 18.89
C ARG A 246 -11.74 -10.12 19.16
N VAL A 247 -10.94 -10.06 18.11
CA VAL A 247 -9.51 -10.30 18.15
C VAL A 247 -8.78 -9.01 17.84
N ALA A 248 -7.77 -8.69 18.64
CA ALA A 248 -6.89 -7.57 18.38
C ALA A 248 -5.52 -8.05 17.90
N ILE A 249 -4.93 -7.37 16.92
CA ILE A 249 -3.54 -7.54 16.54
C ILE A 249 -2.77 -6.28 16.96
N VAL A 250 -1.73 -6.45 17.76
CA VAL A 250 -0.78 -5.39 18.14
C VAL A 250 0.49 -5.57 17.32
N LEU A 251 0.78 -4.63 16.43
CA LEU A 251 1.98 -4.65 15.59
C LEU A 251 3.02 -3.64 16.08
N ASP A 252 4.21 -4.13 16.39
CA ASP A 252 5.39 -3.31 16.69
C ASP A 252 6.11 -2.88 15.42
N THR A 253 6.44 -1.58 15.34
CA THR A 253 7.16 -0.99 14.20
C THR A 253 8.57 -0.53 14.55
N ARG A 254 9.01 -0.73 15.80
CA ARG A 254 10.33 -0.25 16.22
C ARG A 254 11.45 -1.09 15.62
N VAL A 255 12.30 -0.41 14.87
CA VAL A 255 13.44 -0.99 14.16
C VAL A 255 14.75 -0.50 14.79
N THR A 256 15.62 -1.45 15.13
CA THR A 256 16.98 -1.14 15.59
C THR A 256 17.83 -0.61 14.42
N PRO A 257 18.57 0.51 14.59
CA PRO A 257 19.46 1.03 13.55
C PRO A 257 20.52 0.00 13.13
N THR A 258 20.59 -0.32 11.84
CA THR A 258 21.49 -1.35 11.30
C THR A 258 22.96 -0.92 11.20
N SER A 259 23.30 0.37 11.40
CA SER A 259 24.66 0.88 11.25
C SER A 259 25.11 1.70 12.45
N ARG A 260 26.00 1.13 13.28
CA ARG A 260 26.71 1.85 14.37
C ARG A 260 27.40 3.13 13.90
N TRP A 261 27.87 3.16 12.66
CA TRP A 261 28.65 4.26 12.08
C TRP A 261 27.82 5.36 11.44
N ASN A 262 26.50 5.16 11.32
CA ASN A 262 25.60 6.19 10.78
C ASN A 262 24.21 6.09 11.43
N PRO A 263 24.08 6.53 12.70
CA PRO A 263 22.85 6.41 13.48
C PRO A 263 21.68 7.24 12.92
N LEU A 264 21.96 8.20 12.03
CA LEU A 264 20.96 9.02 11.34
C LEU A 264 20.42 8.37 10.06
N LYS A 265 21.00 7.26 9.60
CA LYS A 265 20.47 6.52 8.45
C LYS A 265 19.32 5.64 8.93
N ILE A 266 18.13 6.26 9.03
CA ILE A 266 16.88 5.52 9.19
C ILE A 266 16.80 4.56 7.99
N PRO A 267 16.74 3.24 8.20
CA PRO A 267 16.49 2.30 7.12
C PRO A 267 15.21 2.76 6.42
N ASN A 268 15.15 2.72 5.08
CA ASN A 268 13.85 2.88 4.44
C ASN A 268 12.90 1.87 5.08
N ALA A 269 11.73 2.30 5.53
CA ALA A 269 10.76 1.46 6.25
C ALA A 269 10.54 0.11 5.55
N ALA A 270 10.45 0.15 4.22
CA ALA A 270 10.25 -1.01 3.37
C ALA A 270 11.53 -1.84 3.08
N SER A 271 12.61 -1.61 3.82
CA SER A 271 13.90 -2.29 3.67
C SER A 271 14.30 -3.09 4.91
N ASN A 272 13.57 -2.98 6.03
CA ASN A 272 13.83 -3.86 7.17
C ASN A 272 13.05 -5.16 7.01
N LYS A 273 13.80 -6.23 6.71
CA LYS A 273 13.30 -7.59 6.52
C LYS A 273 12.35 -8.04 7.64
N ASN A 274 12.67 -7.75 8.91
CA ASN A 274 11.84 -8.18 10.05
C ASN A 274 10.50 -7.47 10.09
N LEU A 275 10.47 -6.15 9.83
CA LEU A 275 9.24 -5.36 9.79
C LEU A 275 8.37 -5.78 8.60
N GLU A 276 8.98 -5.96 7.43
CA GLU A 276 8.25 -6.43 6.24
C GLU A 276 7.62 -7.79 6.50
N ALA A 277 8.37 -8.73 7.06
CA ALA A 277 7.83 -10.03 7.45
C ALA A 277 6.72 -9.92 8.50
N ALA A 278 6.86 -9.09 9.53
CA ALA A 278 5.80 -8.87 10.52
C ALA A 278 4.53 -8.31 9.88
N ILE A 279 4.65 -7.38 8.93
CA ILE A 279 3.49 -6.82 8.20
C ILE A 279 2.85 -7.86 7.29
N CYS A 280 3.65 -8.65 6.57
CA CYS A 280 3.17 -9.80 5.81
C CYS A 280 2.43 -10.79 6.72
N PHE A 281 2.96 -11.07 7.91
CA PHE A 281 2.33 -11.96 8.89
C PHE A 281 1.00 -11.42 9.41
N VAL A 282 0.90 -10.12 9.71
CA VAL A 282 -0.36 -9.49 10.10
C VAL A 282 -1.40 -9.55 8.97
N ALA A 283 -0.98 -9.33 7.72
CA ALA A 283 -1.85 -9.50 6.56
C ALA A 283 -2.31 -10.96 6.41
N SER A 284 -1.40 -11.93 6.59
CA SER A 284 -1.69 -13.37 6.60
C SER A 284 -2.67 -13.78 7.69
N LEU A 285 -2.48 -13.29 8.93
CA LEU A 285 -3.42 -13.48 10.04
C LEU A 285 -4.79 -12.91 9.66
N ALA A 286 -4.85 -11.65 9.25
CA ALA A 286 -6.10 -10.99 8.88
C ALA A 286 -6.85 -11.73 7.75
N ALA A 287 -6.13 -12.22 6.73
CA ALA A 287 -6.69 -13.00 5.64
C ALA A 287 -7.27 -14.34 6.13
N SER A 288 -6.58 -15.01 7.05
CA SER A 288 -6.99 -16.31 7.59
C SER A 288 -8.20 -16.16 8.53
N MET A 289 -8.22 -15.05 9.29
CA MET A 289 -9.31 -14.71 10.20
C MET A 289 -10.57 -14.21 9.50
N GLN A 290 -10.49 -13.78 8.24
CA GLN A 290 -11.68 -13.44 7.44
C GLN A 290 -12.60 -14.65 7.20
N THR A 291 -12.03 -15.87 7.20
CA THR A 291 -12.80 -17.12 7.09
C THR A 291 -13.49 -17.48 8.41
N ALA A 292 -12.96 -17.02 9.54
CA ALA A 292 -13.57 -17.19 10.85
C ALA A 292 -14.60 -16.08 11.09
N GLU A 293 -15.72 -16.36 11.75
CA GLU A 293 -16.74 -15.36 12.16
C GLU A 293 -16.23 -14.48 13.32
N SER A 294 -15.09 -13.80 13.10
CA SER A 294 -14.39 -12.98 14.08
C SER A 294 -14.32 -11.53 13.63
N LEU A 295 -14.47 -10.61 14.59
CA LEU A 295 -14.19 -9.19 14.41
C LEU A 295 -12.71 -8.95 14.66
N LEU A 296 -12.05 -8.25 13.74
CA LEU A 296 -10.62 -7.98 13.82
C LEU A 296 -10.35 -6.50 14.05
N ASP A 297 -9.72 -6.18 15.17
CA ASP A 297 -9.08 -4.90 15.41
C ASP A 297 -7.58 -5.00 15.20
N MET A 298 -6.97 -3.95 14.70
CA MET A 298 -5.52 -3.86 14.58
C MET A 298 -5.04 -2.53 15.15
N PHE A 299 -4.06 -2.64 16.05
CA PHE A 299 -3.34 -1.54 16.67
C PHE A 299 -1.91 -1.61 16.16
N ALA A 300 -1.50 -0.63 15.37
CA ALA A 300 -0.13 -0.50 14.92
C ALA A 300 0.33 0.92 15.19
N ALA A 301 1.50 1.11 15.80
CA ALA A 301 2.03 2.45 15.97
C ALA A 301 3.27 2.60 15.12
N GLY A 302 3.16 3.43 14.09
CA GLY A 302 4.27 3.92 13.28
C GLY A 302 4.75 5.27 13.81
N PRO A 303 5.05 6.27 12.96
CA PRO A 303 5.21 7.66 13.39
C PRO A 303 3.89 8.27 13.91
N GLU A 304 2.75 7.64 13.61
CA GLU A 304 1.43 7.93 14.16
C GLU A 304 0.79 6.61 14.63
N LEU A 305 -0.10 6.68 15.62
CA LEU A 305 -0.90 5.54 16.07
C LEU A 305 -2.00 5.25 15.04
N HIS A 306 -1.93 4.07 14.42
CA HIS A 306 -2.95 3.56 13.51
C HIS A 306 -3.84 2.55 14.25
N VAL A 307 -5.09 2.95 14.48
CA VAL A 307 -6.13 2.06 15.01
C VAL A 307 -7.10 1.72 13.88
N PHE A 308 -7.12 0.46 13.50
CA PHE A 308 -8.12 -0.09 12.61
C PHE A 308 -9.13 -0.88 13.43
N ARG A 309 -10.42 -0.59 13.20
CA ARG A 309 -11.53 -1.33 13.78
C ARG A 309 -12.29 -2.02 12.66
N GLY A 310 -12.25 -3.34 12.65
CA GLY A 310 -12.94 -4.14 11.66
C GLY A 310 -14.41 -4.30 12.02
N ALA A 311 -15.29 -4.04 11.05
CA ALA A 311 -16.62 -4.64 11.05
C ALA A 311 -16.60 -5.87 10.13
N THR A 312 -17.65 -6.69 10.14
CA THR A 312 -17.71 -7.89 9.29
C THR A 312 -17.77 -7.53 7.79
N GLY A 313 -16.93 -8.16 6.95
CA GLY A 313 -17.02 -8.09 5.48
C GLY A 313 -15.69 -7.94 4.71
N ALA A 314 -15.74 -8.14 3.39
CA ALA A 314 -14.56 -8.12 2.50
C ALA A 314 -13.88 -6.74 2.36
N TYR A 315 -14.67 -5.66 2.30
CA TYR A 315 -14.18 -4.28 2.19
C TYR A 315 -13.28 -3.84 3.36
N HIS A 316 -13.31 -4.56 4.47
CA HIS A 316 -12.50 -4.28 5.65
C HIS A 316 -11.07 -4.81 5.50
N PHE A 317 -10.89 -5.92 4.80
CA PHE A 317 -9.56 -6.50 4.60
C PHE A 317 -8.72 -5.66 3.63
N ASP A 318 -9.30 -5.19 2.52
CA ASP A 318 -8.60 -4.29 1.60
C ASP A 318 -8.13 -3.00 2.29
N ARG A 319 -8.98 -2.41 3.16
CA ARG A 319 -8.59 -1.25 3.97
C ARG A 319 -7.47 -1.56 4.97
N LEU A 320 -7.51 -2.74 5.60
CA LEU A 320 -6.43 -3.17 6.48
C LEU A 320 -5.12 -3.26 5.71
N LEU A 321 -5.13 -3.86 4.50
CA LEU A 321 -3.95 -3.92 3.64
C LEU A 321 -3.45 -2.53 3.21
N GLU A 322 -4.36 -1.59 2.94
CA GLU A 322 -3.99 -0.20 2.63
C GLU A 322 -3.33 0.50 3.83
N ILE A 323 -3.82 0.27 5.06
CA ILE A 323 -3.20 0.78 6.28
C ILE A 323 -1.81 0.15 6.45
N LEU A 324 -1.71 -1.19 6.32
CA LEU A 324 -0.44 -1.91 6.37
C LEU A 324 0.56 -1.43 5.32
N ALA A 325 0.10 -1.06 4.13
CA ALA A 325 0.95 -0.46 3.09
C ALA A 325 1.55 0.89 3.53
N GLY A 326 0.81 1.66 4.33
CA GLY A 326 1.25 2.96 4.87
C GLY A 326 2.19 2.88 6.08
N ILE A 327 2.23 1.74 6.80
CA ILE A 327 3.00 1.63 8.04
C ILE A 327 4.51 1.74 7.78
N GLY A 328 5.12 2.76 8.37
CA GLY A 328 6.56 3.01 8.36
C GLY A 328 7.28 2.40 9.57
N SER A 329 8.60 2.24 9.47
CA SER A 329 9.45 1.90 10.61
C SER A 329 9.66 3.10 11.52
N THR A 330 9.65 2.87 12.82
CA THR A 330 9.95 3.89 13.84
C THR A 330 11.25 3.54 14.56
N THR A 331 12.05 4.54 14.96
CA THR A 331 13.25 4.32 15.78
C THR A 331 13.00 4.50 17.27
N THR A 332 11.99 5.31 17.61
CA THR A 332 11.50 5.49 18.98
C THR A 332 10.59 4.34 19.39
N ASN A 333 10.40 4.17 20.70
CA ASN A 333 9.51 3.13 21.19
C ASN A 333 8.04 3.53 21.00
N PRO A 334 7.23 2.75 20.25
CA PRO A 334 5.81 3.05 20.05
C PRO A 334 4.91 2.66 21.23
N LEU A 335 5.40 1.83 22.16
CA LEU A 335 4.61 1.26 23.26
C LEU A 335 3.93 2.27 24.19
N PRO A 336 4.54 3.43 24.53
CA PRO A 336 3.87 4.43 25.37
C PRO A 336 2.58 5.00 24.76
N GLU A 337 2.48 5.05 23.43
CA GLU A 337 1.27 5.51 22.73
C GLU A 337 0.30 4.35 22.47
N LEU A 338 0.82 3.14 22.20
CA LEU A 338 0.00 1.94 21.98
C LEU A 338 -0.70 1.46 23.25
N THR A 339 0.02 1.37 24.36
CA THR A 339 -0.46 0.71 25.58
C THR A 339 -1.77 1.29 26.08
N PRO A 340 -1.94 2.62 26.21
CA PRO A 340 -3.22 3.21 26.63
C PRO A 340 -4.36 2.87 25.67
N ALA A 341 -4.13 2.97 24.36
CA ALA A 341 -5.14 2.72 23.33
C ALA A 341 -5.59 1.25 23.31
N VAL A 342 -4.65 0.32 23.49
CA VAL A 342 -4.97 -1.10 23.63
C VAL A 342 -5.72 -1.35 24.94
N THR A 343 -5.25 -0.79 26.06
CA THR A 343 -5.81 -1.01 27.40
C THR A 343 -7.25 -0.55 27.52
N GLU A 344 -7.60 0.58 26.89
CA GLU A 344 -8.98 1.10 26.85
C GLU A 344 -9.94 0.09 26.19
N GLU A 345 -9.45 -0.69 25.23
CA GLU A 345 -10.25 -1.63 24.43
C GLU A 345 -10.19 -3.07 24.96
N LEU A 346 -9.28 -3.42 25.88
CA LEU A 346 -9.12 -4.78 26.43
C LEU A 346 -10.39 -5.34 27.07
N GLN A 347 -11.31 -4.49 27.52
CA GLN A 347 -12.60 -4.95 28.04
C GLN A 347 -13.51 -5.56 26.95
N SER A 348 -13.31 -5.17 25.71
CA SER A 348 -14.09 -5.60 24.55
C SER A 348 -13.41 -6.69 23.71
N ILE A 349 -12.13 -6.98 23.99
CA ILE A 349 -11.32 -7.94 23.24
C ILE A 349 -11.33 -9.30 23.95
N SER A 350 -11.47 -10.37 23.18
CA SER A 350 -11.34 -11.76 23.66
C SER A 350 -9.89 -12.26 23.58
N THR A 351 -9.21 -11.99 22.47
CA THR A 351 -7.88 -12.53 22.16
C THR A 351 -6.98 -11.46 21.56
N VAL A 352 -5.71 -11.41 21.96
CA VAL A 352 -4.72 -10.46 21.44
C VAL A 352 -3.53 -11.18 20.81
N PHE A 353 -3.25 -10.92 19.54
CA PHE A 353 -2.00 -11.32 18.88
C PHE A 353 -1.00 -10.17 18.97
N CYS A 354 0.13 -10.40 19.64
CA CYS A 354 1.22 -9.44 19.75
C CYS A 354 2.33 -9.80 18.78
N VAL A 355 2.49 -9.04 17.69
CA VAL A 355 3.54 -9.23 16.69
C VAL A 355 4.67 -8.24 16.96
N PHE A 356 5.76 -8.76 17.52
CA PHE A 356 6.89 -7.96 17.99
C PHE A 356 8.15 -8.19 17.17
N LEU A 357 9.00 -7.16 17.05
CA LEU A 357 10.28 -7.24 16.33
C LEU A 357 11.48 -7.50 17.28
N HIS A 358 11.28 -7.26 18.57
CA HIS A 358 12.25 -7.45 19.65
C HIS A 358 11.50 -7.78 20.94
N TRP A 359 12.21 -8.29 21.94
CA TRP A 359 11.66 -8.61 23.24
C TRP A 359 12.43 -7.89 24.34
N ASP A 360 11.73 -7.05 25.09
CA ASP A 360 12.24 -6.22 26.19
C ASP A 360 11.22 -6.12 27.33
N LEU A 361 11.59 -5.45 28.43
CA LEU A 361 10.76 -5.34 29.62
C LEU A 361 9.42 -4.62 29.35
N GLU A 362 9.41 -3.64 28.46
CA GLU A 362 8.20 -2.90 28.13
C GLU A 362 7.18 -3.78 27.39
N ARG A 363 7.62 -4.61 26.43
CA ARG A 363 6.76 -5.58 25.73
C ARG A 363 6.24 -6.66 26.67
N GLN A 364 7.09 -7.14 27.57
CA GLN A 364 6.68 -8.06 28.61
C GLN A 364 5.59 -7.45 29.49
N THR A 365 5.77 -6.20 29.93
CA THR A 365 4.79 -5.48 30.77
C THR A 365 3.45 -5.30 30.05
N LEU A 366 3.46 -5.03 28.73
CA LEU A 366 2.23 -4.95 27.94
C LEU A 366 1.51 -6.32 27.91
N VAL A 367 2.23 -7.41 27.65
CA VAL A 367 1.66 -8.77 27.62
C VAL A 367 1.11 -9.16 28.99
N ASP A 368 1.83 -8.86 30.06
CA ASP A 368 1.38 -9.09 31.43
C ASP A 368 0.09 -8.30 31.73
N GLY A 369 -0.01 -7.06 31.24
CA GLY A 369 -1.23 -6.24 31.34
C GLY A 369 -2.43 -6.82 30.56
N ILE A 370 -2.19 -7.36 29.37
CA ILE A 370 -3.21 -8.05 28.57
C ILE A 370 -3.72 -9.29 29.29
N HIS A 371 -2.81 -10.10 29.84
CA HIS A 371 -3.15 -11.29 30.61
C HIS A 371 -3.89 -10.95 31.91
N ALA A 372 -3.46 -9.91 32.63
CA ALA A 372 -4.12 -9.43 33.85
C ALA A 372 -5.54 -8.91 33.58
N ALA A 373 -5.82 -8.40 32.37
CA ALA A 373 -7.16 -8.03 31.92
C ALA A 373 -8.07 -9.23 31.58
N GLY A 374 -7.55 -10.47 31.66
CA GLY A 374 -8.28 -11.70 31.38
C GLY A 374 -8.48 -11.97 29.89
N CYS A 375 -7.68 -11.36 29.02
CA CYS A 375 -7.65 -11.67 27.59
C CYS A 375 -6.71 -12.85 27.33
N GLU A 376 -7.09 -13.74 26.42
CA GLU A 376 -6.12 -14.69 25.87
C GLU A 376 -5.13 -13.96 24.98
N PHE A 377 -3.89 -14.43 24.90
CA PHE A 377 -2.89 -13.80 24.06
C PHE A 377 -1.99 -14.82 23.34
N ARG A 378 -1.42 -14.38 22.22
CA ARG A 378 -0.31 -15.07 21.55
C ARG A 378 0.71 -14.05 21.09
N VAL A 379 1.97 -14.24 21.47
CA VAL A 379 3.11 -13.42 21.10
C VAL A 379 3.88 -14.10 19.97
N VAL A 380 4.05 -13.38 18.87
CA VAL A 380 4.87 -13.78 17.73
C VAL A 380 6.04 -12.82 17.62
N LEU A 381 7.24 -13.33 17.87
CA LEU A 381 8.50 -12.59 17.76
C LEU A 381 9.11 -12.82 16.37
N VAL A 382 9.16 -11.77 15.55
CA VAL A 382 9.68 -11.83 14.18
C VAL A 382 11.12 -11.30 14.16
N ASN A 383 12.08 -12.18 14.41
CA ASN A 383 13.50 -11.87 14.33
C ASN A 383 14.37 -13.12 14.09
N GLU A 384 15.60 -12.88 13.60
CA GLU A 384 16.64 -13.93 13.49
C GLU A 384 17.68 -13.83 14.63
N SER A 385 17.77 -12.67 15.29
CA SER A 385 18.79 -12.37 16.29
C SER A 385 18.33 -12.66 17.72
N GLU A 386 19.29 -12.86 18.62
CA GLU A 386 19.03 -12.90 20.06
C GLU A 386 18.39 -11.58 20.54
N SER A 387 17.43 -11.71 21.47
CA SER A 387 16.74 -10.59 22.11
C SER A 387 17.47 -10.16 23.38
N GLU A 388 17.17 -8.96 23.89
CA GLU A 388 17.80 -8.44 25.11
C GLU A 388 17.44 -9.26 26.35
N LEU A 389 16.21 -9.78 26.39
CA LEU A 389 15.72 -10.68 27.42
C LEU A 389 15.53 -12.11 26.87
N PRO A 390 15.63 -13.15 27.72
CA PRO A 390 15.28 -14.51 27.33
C PRO A 390 13.79 -14.55 26.93
N PHE A 391 13.53 -14.96 25.69
CA PHE A 391 12.18 -15.11 25.18
C PHE A 391 11.60 -16.46 25.66
N PRO A 392 10.43 -16.48 26.31
CA PRO A 392 9.87 -17.70 26.92
C PRO A 392 9.21 -18.58 25.85
N GLU A 393 10.00 -19.21 24.99
CA GLU A 393 9.51 -20.05 23.88
C GLU A 393 8.84 -21.33 24.39
N ASP A 394 7.52 -21.40 24.24
CA ASP A 394 6.70 -22.56 24.60
C ASP A 394 6.00 -23.21 23.38
N GLY A 395 6.05 -22.55 22.22
CA GLY A 395 5.45 -23.02 20.97
C GLY A 395 3.93 -22.90 20.91
N VAL A 396 3.29 -22.29 21.91
CA VAL A 396 1.83 -22.17 22.00
C VAL A 396 1.40 -20.71 22.20
N GLN A 397 1.91 -20.06 23.25
CA GLN A 397 1.66 -18.64 23.52
C GLN A 397 2.79 -17.77 23.02
N PHE A 398 4.03 -18.27 22.97
CA PHE A 398 5.22 -17.54 22.56
C PHE A 398 5.93 -18.29 21.44
N ILE A 399 5.89 -17.70 20.25
CA ILE A 399 6.42 -18.29 19.02
C ILE A 399 7.45 -17.34 18.42
N ARG A 400 8.67 -17.83 18.18
CA ARG A 400 9.65 -17.10 17.37
C ARG A 400 9.55 -17.54 15.92
N MET A 401 9.56 -16.58 15.00
CA MET A 401 9.53 -16.84 13.56
C MET A 401 10.67 -16.12 12.85
N ALA A 402 11.34 -16.85 11.97
CA ALA A 402 12.28 -16.26 11.04
C ALA A 402 11.52 -15.45 9.97
N PRO A 403 11.99 -14.25 9.60
CA PRO A 403 11.38 -13.42 8.57
C PRO A 403 11.19 -14.13 7.22
N ASP A 404 12.16 -14.96 6.81
CA ASP A 404 12.10 -15.69 5.53
C ASP A 404 10.96 -16.71 5.51
N THR A 405 10.73 -17.43 6.61
CA THR A 405 9.66 -18.42 6.74
C THR A 405 8.29 -17.79 6.51
N ILE A 406 8.09 -16.56 7.00
CA ILE A 406 6.84 -15.81 6.81
C ILE A 406 6.70 -15.38 5.35
N VAL A 407 7.73 -14.74 4.78
CA VAL A 407 7.69 -14.18 3.42
C VAL A 407 7.54 -15.28 2.36
N ASN A 408 8.09 -16.48 2.61
CA ASN A 408 7.94 -17.62 1.71
C ASN A 408 6.61 -18.39 1.88
N GLY A 409 5.78 -18.03 2.87
CA GLY A 409 4.51 -18.71 3.13
C GLY A 409 4.67 -20.11 3.74
N GLU A 410 5.74 -20.35 4.48
CA GLU A 410 6.02 -21.65 5.14
C GLU A 410 5.23 -21.80 6.45
N VAL A 411 4.55 -20.75 6.92
CA VAL A 411 3.71 -20.77 8.11
C VAL A 411 2.36 -21.41 7.81
N LEU A 412 2.29 -22.74 7.98
CA LEU A 412 1.08 -23.52 7.69
C LEU A 412 0.15 -23.68 8.90
N LYS A 413 0.68 -23.54 10.11
CA LYS A 413 -0.04 -23.77 11.36
C LYS A 413 0.35 -22.75 12.41
N LEU A 414 -0.66 -22.24 13.12
CA LEU A 414 -0.49 -21.33 14.25
C LEU A 414 -1.40 -21.69 15.41
#